data_AF-A0A7K0K1P2-F1
#
_entry.id   AF-A0A7K0K1P2-F1
#
_cell.length_a   1.000
_cell.length_b   1.000
_cell.length_c   1.000
_cell.angle_alpha   90.00
_cell.angle_beta   90.00
_cell.angle_gamma   90.00
#
_symmetry.space_group_name_H-M   'P 1'
#
loop_
_entity.id
_entity.type
_entity.pdbx_description
1 polymer ?
#
loop_
_entity_poly.entity_id
_entity_poly.type
_entity_poly.pdbx_seq_one_letter_code
_entity_poly.pdbx_strand_id
1 'polypeptide(L)'
;MKSSFSEIPFEAFLTFNGSYCFDRNGEVLFSQPIRPADARRVIENATNLGKPICAATTNQMVANGSEPDLDTYFAFGGFDVPISADFQGIVESEPVFQLMCAAQEPEYADLTRGAAGVKIMAWWERAVDIIPATSGKDLGVKAILAALGLEPEQAMAFGDGHNDIEMLRAVGWGVAMGNGRDEVKAAADDVAPSVADEGIDWYLRENHLIRTALQSDKPGGFSCQCAYSK
;
A
#
# COMPACT_ATOMS: atom_id res chain seq x y z
N MET A 1 12.65 11.93 2.45
CA MET A 1 11.57 11.53 3.38
C MET A 1 12.18 10.73 4.52
N LYS A 2 12.17 11.22 5.77
CA LYS A 2 12.38 10.33 6.92
C LYS A 2 11.02 9.70 7.18
N SER A 3 10.74 8.55 6.57
CA SER A 3 9.60 7.75 7.00
C SER A 3 9.84 7.37 8.46
N SER A 4 8.84 7.54 9.33
CA SER A 4 8.89 7.13 10.76
C SER A 4 9.20 5.64 10.97
N PHE A 5 9.24 4.86 9.88
CA PHE A 5 9.58 3.45 9.86
C PHE A 5 11.03 3.14 9.50
N SER A 6 11.94 4.12 9.41
CA SER A 6 13.36 3.84 9.11
C SER A 6 14.04 2.90 10.11
N GLU A 7 13.43 2.72 11.28
CA GLU A 7 13.90 1.84 12.35
C GLU A 7 13.26 0.44 12.31
N ILE A 8 12.25 0.21 11.46
CA ILE A 8 11.61 -1.10 11.30
C ILE A 8 12.26 -1.84 10.13
N PRO A 9 12.92 -2.99 10.36
CA PRO A 9 13.53 -3.78 9.30
C PRO A 9 12.48 -4.64 8.60
N PHE A 10 11.64 -4.05 7.75
CA PHE A 10 10.66 -4.81 6.95
C PHE A 10 11.35 -5.87 6.06
N GLU A 11 10.75 -7.06 6.00
CA GLU A 11 11.28 -8.18 5.20
C GLU A 11 10.84 -8.15 3.74
N ALA A 12 9.67 -7.55 3.47
CA ALA A 12 9.11 -7.41 2.15
C ALA A 12 8.26 -6.14 2.04
N PHE A 13 8.12 -5.67 0.81
CA PHE A 13 7.40 -4.45 0.47
C PHE A 13 6.31 -4.78 -0.55
N LEU A 14 5.09 -4.36 -0.24
CA LEU A 14 3.96 -4.36 -1.16
C LEU A 14 3.76 -2.92 -1.64
N THR A 15 4.01 -2.67 -2.92
CA THR A 15 3.95 -1.33 -3.52
C THR A 15 2.89 -1.24 -4.61
N PHE A 16 2.48 -0.02 -4.97
CA PHE A 16 1.55 0.23 -6.08
C PHE A 16 0.23 -0.56 -5.98
N ASN A 17 -0.39 -0.55 -4.79
CA ASN A 17 -1.56 -1.36 -4.45
C ASN A 17 -1.41 -2.86 -4.80
N GLY A 18 -0.19 -3.40 -4.69
CA GLY A 18 0.10 -4.82 -4.86
C GLY A 18 0.48 -5.23 -6.28
N SER A 19 0.68 -4.28 -7.20
CA SER A 19 1.15 -4.59 -8.56
C SER A 19 2.66 -4.85 -8.64
N TYR A 20 3.43 -4.46 -7.62
CA TYR A 20 4.86 -4.77 -7.50
C TYR A 20 5.25 -5.06 -6.05
N CYS A 21 5.77 -6.26 -5.79
CA CYS A 21 6.22 -6.68 -4.48
C CYS A 21 7.66 -7.20 -4.54
N PHE A 22 8.48 -6.86 -3.56
CA PHE A 22 9.88 -7.26 -3.48
C PHE A 22 10.33 -7.45 -2.04
N ASP A 23 11.36 -8.26 -1.81
CA ASP A 23 11.94 -8.50 -0.50
C ASP A 23 12.90 -7.38 -0.06
N ARG A 24 13.44 -7.46 1.17
CA ARG A 24 14.42 -6.50 1.69
C ARG A 24 15.74 -6.41 0.91
N ASN A 25 16.03 -7.37 0.04
CA ASN A 25 17.21 -7.39 -0.83
C ASN A 25 16.90 -6.86 -2.23
N GLY A 26 15.64 -6.53 -2.53
CA GLY A 26 15.18 -6.09 -3.84
C GLY A 26 14.82 -7.24 -4.79
N GLU A 27 14.74 -8.48 -4.30
CA GLU A 27 14.29 -9.62 -5.11
C GLU A 27 12.77 -9.52 -5.34
N VAL A 28 12.37 -9.60 -6.61
CA VAL A 28 10.95 -9.45 -7.00
C VAL A 28 10.18 -10.72 -6.63
N LEU A 29 9.17 -10.54 -5.78
CA LEU A 29 8.26 -11.60 -5.34
C LEU A 29 6.99 -11.66 -6.20
N PHE A 30 6.52 -10.51 -6.66
CA PHE A 30 5.34 -10.38 -7.52
C PHE A 30 5.45 -9.14 -8.40
N SER A 31 5.08 -9.25 -9.68
CA SER A 31 5.13 -8.14 -10.63
C SER A 31 4.03 -8.29 -11.67
N GLN A 32 3.19 -7.27 -11.75
CA GLN A 32 2.08 -7.14 -12.69
C GLN A 32 2.03 -5.68 -13.19
N PRO A 33 2.78 -5.30 -14.23
CA PRO A 33 2.62 -3.98 -14.81
C PRO A 33 1.29 -3.85 -15.56
N ILE A 34 0.78 -2.63 -15.69
CA ILE A 34 -0.33 -2.29 -16.57
C ILE A 34 0.10 -2.60 -18.00
N ARG A 35 -0.78 -3.27 -18.77
CA ARG A 35 -0.49 -3.55 -20.18
C ARG A 35 -0.28 -2.23 -20.92
N PRO A 36 0.76 -2.09 -21.78
CA PRO A 36 1.05 -0.81 -22.44
C PRO A 36 -0.13 -0.24 -23.25
N ALA A 37 -0.99 -1.10 -23.81
CA ALA A 37 -2.20 -0.68 -24.52
C ALA A 37 -3.25 -0.07 -23.58
N ASP A 38 -3.43 -0.62 -22.38
CA ASP A 38 -4.36 -0.08 -21.38
C ASP A 38 -3.81 1.22 -20.77
N ALA A 39 -2.50 1.27 -20.46
CA ALA A 39 -1.87 2.48 -19.94
C ALA A 39 -2.03 3.65 -20.92
N ARG A 40 -1.71 3.42 -22.21
CA ARG A 40 -1.91 4.41 -23.28
C ARG A 40 -3.38 4.86 -23.36
N ARG A 41 -4.32 3.92 -23.30
CA ARG A 41 -5.75 4.23 -23.35
C ARG A 41 -6.19 5.11 -22.17
N VAL A 42 -5.77 4.80 -20.94
CA VAL A 42 -6.11 5.59 -19.75
C VAL A 42 -5.52 7.00 -19.85
N ILE A 43 -4.27 7.13 -20.33
CA ILE A 43 -3.60 8.43 -20.51
C ILE A 43 -4.31 9.27 -21.59
N GLU A 44 -4.72 8.65 -22.71
CA GLU A 44 -5.53 9.30 -23.74
C GLU A 44 -6.88 9.78 -23.16
N ASN A 45 -7.56 8.94 -22.38
CA ASN A 45 -8.82 9.31 -21.73
C ASN A 45 -8.65 10.48 -20.75
N ALA A 46 -7.62 10.45 -19.89
CA ALA A 46 -7.31 11.55 -18.98
C ALA A 46 -7.03 12.85 -19.74
N THR A 47 -6.27 12.77 -20.84
CA THR A 47 -6.01 13.91 -21.73
C THR A 47 -7.29 14.48 -22.31
N ASN A 48 -8.22 13.63 -22.78
CA ASN A 48 -9.51 14.06 -23.32
C ASN A 48 -10.42 14.71 -22.26
N LEU A 49 -10.24 14.35 -20.98
CA LEU A 49 -10.89 14.97 -19.84
C LEU A 49 -10.17 16.26 -19.38
N GLY A 50 -9.06 16.64 -20.01
CA GLY A 50 -8.26 17.80 -19.62
C GLY A 50 -7.50 17.61 -18.31
N LYS A 51 -7.19 16.35 -17.95
CA LYS A 51 -6.59 15.99 -16.67
C LYS A 51 -5.15 15.52 -16.81
N PRO A 52 -4.20 16.15 -16.11
CA PRO A 52 -2.88 15.59 -15.91
C PRO A 52 -2.94 14.24 -15.20
N ILE A 53 -1.96 13.40 -15.49
CA ILE A 53 -1.84 12.05 -14.96
C ILE A 53 -0.37 11.76 -14.64
N CYS A 54 -0.16 11.01 -13.57
CA CYS A 54 1.14 10.51 -13.15
C CYS A 54 1.26 9.02 -13.47
N ALA A 55 2.46 8.59 -13.83
CA ALA A 55 2.83 7.19 -14.00
C ALA A 55 3.94 6.83 -13.02
N ALA A 56 3.76 5.71 -12.31
CA ALA A 56 4.76 5.11 -11.46
C ALA A 56 5.35 3.86 -12.13
N THR A 57 6.67 3.86 -12.28
CA THR A 57 7.49 2.74 -12.77
C THR A 57 8.31 2.16 -11.61
N THR A 58 9.17 1.18 -11.88
CA THR A 58 10.14 0.71 -10.87
C THR A 58 11.17 1.76 -10.49
N ASN A 59 11.44 2.73 -11.38
CA ASN A 59 12.56 3.65 -11.24
C ASN A 59 12.11 5.04 -10.77
N GLN A 60 10.89 5.45 -11.12
CA GLN A 60 10.45 6.82 -10.93
C GLN A 60 8.92 6.98 -10.94
N MET A 61 8.47 8.11 -10.41
CA MET A 61 7.13 8.65 -10.66
C MET A 61 7.29 9.93 -11.47
N VAL A 62 6.51 10.08 -12.52
CA VAL A 62 6.52 11.27 -13.39
C VAL A 62 5.11 11.66 -13.78
N ALA A 63 4.83 12.96 -13.87
CA ALA A 63 3.54 13.48 -14.34
C ALA A 63 3.68 14.21 -15.68
N ASN A 64 2.60 14.26 -16.45
CA ASN A 64 2.53 15.05 -17.69
C ASN A 64 2.01 16.49 -17.48
N GLY A 65 1.74 16.87 -16.23
CA GLY A 65 1.26 18.19 -15.81
C GLY A 65 1.00 18.23 -14.31
N SER A 66 0.59 19.39 -13.79
CA SER A 66 0.16 19.57 -12.39
C SER A 66 -1.33 19.83 -12.33
N GLU A 67 -1.96 19.27 -11.30
CA GLU A 67 -3.37 19.43 -10.99
C GLU A 67 -3.49 19.53 -9.46
N PRO A 68 -4.21 20.52 -8.89
CA PRO A 68 -4.21 20.78 -7.44
C PRO A 68 -4.57 19.59 -6.55
N ASP A 69 -5.50 18.73 -6.96
CA ASP A 69 -5.92 17.56 -6.21
C ASP A 69 -4.89 16.45 -6.34
N LEU A 70 -4.31 16.23 -7.52
CA LEU A 70 -3.22 15.30 -7.72
C LEU A 70 -1.94 15.73 -6.95
N ASP A 71 -1.65 17.03 -6.91
CA ASP A 71 -0.53 17.59 -6.14
C ASP A 71 -0.77 17.41 -4.63
N THR A 72 -2.00 17.64 -4.17
CA THR A 72 -2.40 17.38 -2.77
C THR A 72 -2.31 15.89 -2.43
N TYR A 73 -2.71 15.02 -3.36
CA TYR A 73 -2.58 13.57 -3.23
C TYR A 73 -1.13 13.15 -2.97
N PHE A 74 -0.18 13.68 -3.74
CA PHE A 74 1.24 13.42 -3.52
C PHE A 74 1.75 13.99 -2.20
N ALA A 75 1.25 15.17 -1.80
CA ALA A 75 1.64 15.81 -0.54
C ALA A 75 1.24 14.97 0.69
N PHE A 76 0.12 14.24 0.67
CA PHE A 76 -0.24 13.31 1.73
C PHE A 76 0.82 12.22 1.94
N GLY A 77 1.37 11.71 0.83
CA GLY A 77 2.48 10.75 0.84
C GLY A 77 3.86 11.40 0.95
N GLY A 78 3.97 12.71 1.12
CA GLY A 78 5.25 13.43 1.15
C GLY A 78 6.09 13.27 -0.11
N PHE A 79 5.45 13.02 -1.26
CA PHE A 79 6.09 12.89 -2.55
C PHE A 79 6.16 14.23 -3.28
N ASP A 80 7.29 14.48 -3.95
CA ASP A 80 7.46 15.55 -4.92
C ASP A 80 7.60 14.90 -6.29
N VAL A 81 6.55 15.01 -7.13
CA VAL A 81 6.48 14.32 -8.42
C VAL A 81 6.86 15.28 -9.53
N PRO A 82 7.97 15.04 -10.25
CA PRO A 82 8.39 15.92 -11.32
C PRO A 82 7.43 15.84 -12.52
N ILE A 83 7.20 17.01 -13.13
CA ILE A 83 6.55 17.11 -14.44
C ILE A 83 7.61 16.89 -15.51
N SER A 84 7.42 15.89 -16.36
CA SER A 84 8.37 15.53 -17.41
C SER A 84 7.86 15.91 -18.79
N ALA A 85 8.70 16.61 -19.57
CA ALA A 85 8.45 16.84 -20.99
C ALA A 85 8.51 15.54 -21.82
N ASP A 86 9.19 14.51 -21.32
CA ASP A 86 9.32 13.18 -21.94
C ASP A 86 8.44 12.12 -21.25
N PHE A 87 7.31 12.54 -20.68
CA PHE A 87 6.38 11.63 -20.00
C PHE A 87 5.99 10.43 -20.89
N GLN A 88 5.70 10.67 -22.17
CA GLN A 88 5.31 9.61 -23.10
C GLN A 88 6.46 8.63 -23.37
N GLY A 89 7.69 9.12 -23.58
CA GLY A 89 8.85 8.26 -23.78
C GLY A 89 9.11 7.34 -22.58
N ILE A 90 8.93 7.86 -21.37
CA ILE A 90 9.06 7.07 -20.12
C ILE A 90 7.97 5.99 -20.06
N VAL A 91 6.70 6.35 -20.25
CA VAL A 91 5.58 5.38 -20.22
C VAL A 91 5.72 4.29 -21.29
N GLU A 92 6.31 4.60 -22.45
CA GLU A 92 6.50 3.62 -23.53
C GLU A 92 7.74 2.74 -23.37
N SER A 93 8.74 3.19 -22.61
CA SER A 93 10.01 2.47 -22.42
C SER A 93 10.10 1.70 -21.11
N GLU A 94 9.29 2.06 -20.11
CA GLU A 94 9.30 1.44 -18.79
C GLU A 94 7.98 0.74 -18.46
N PRO A 95 8.00 -0.39 -17.71
CA PRO A 95 6.78 -0.97 -17.16
C PRO A 95 6.13 -0.01 -16.15
N VAL A 96 4.87 0.34 -16.40
CA VAL A 96 4.06 1.17 -15.49
C VAL A 96 3.26 0.27 -14.57
N PHE A 97 3.37 0.49 -13.26
CA PHE A 97 2.72 -0.32 -12.23
C PHE A 97 1.47 0.33 -11.64
N GLN A 98 1.40 1.67 -11.73
CA GLN A 98 0.25 2.45 -11.28
C GLN A 98 0.19 3.76 -12.06
N LEU A 99 -1.02 4.17 -12.44
CA LEU A 99 -1.30 5.53 -12.86
C LEU A 99 -2.07 6.24 -11.74
N MET A 100 -1.86 7.55 -11.57
CA MET A 100 -2.59 8.36 -10.60
C MET A 100 -3.17 9.59 -11.29
N CYS A 101 -4.45 9.86 -11.06
CA CYS A 101 -5.18 10.95 -11.69
C CYS A 101 -6.15 11.59 -10.69
N ALA A 102 -6.29 12.91 -10.74
CA ALA A 102 -7.40 13.58 -10.06
C ALA A 102 -8.71 13.17 -10.72
N ALA A 103 -9.61 12.50 -10.00
CA ALA A 103 -10.88 12.03 -10.53
C ALA A 103 -11.87 11.73 -9.41
N GLN A 104 -13.14 11.98 -9.67
CA GLN A 104 -14.26 11.59 -8.82
C GLN A 104 -15.06 10.45 -9.47
N GLU A 105 -15.87 9.73 -8.69
CA GLU A 105 -16.61 8.54 -9.14
C GLU A 105 -17.34 8.69 -10.49
N PRO A 106 -18.02 9.82 -10.79
CA PRO A 106 -18.68 9.98 -12.09
C PRO A 106 -17.74 9.93 -13.31
N GLU A 107 -16.45 10.20 -13.11
CA GLU A 107 -15.43 10.24 -14.17
C GLU A 107 -14.74 8.89 -14.38
N TYR A 108 -14.94 7.92 -13.48
CA TYR A 108 -14.20 6.64 -13.48
C TYR A 108 -14.43 5.82 -14.75
N ALA A 109 -15.67 5.79 -15.23
CA ALA A 109 -16.03 5.08 -16.45
C ALA A 109 -15.40 5.71 -17.70
N ASP A 110 -15.26 7.04 -17.73
CA ASP A 110 -14.61 7.77 -18.81
C ASP A 110 -13.10 7.56 -18.77
N LEU A 111 -12.51 7.64 -17.58
CA LEU A 111 -11.07 7.47 -17.38
C LEU A 111 -10.58 6.07 -17.82
N THR A 112 -11.36 5.02 -17.54
CA THR A 112 -11.02 3.63 -17.85
C THR A 112 -11.62 3.10 -19.16
N ARG A 113 -12.34 3.93 -19.90
CA ARG A 113 -13.06 3.55 -21.13
C ARG A 113 -12.14 2.85 -22.13
N GLY A 114 -12.47 1.60 -22.47
CA GLY A 114 -11.69 0.80 -23.43
C GLY A 114 -10.40 0.19 -22.89
N ALA A 115 -10.11 0.34 -21.59
CA ALA A 115 -8.95 -0.22 -20.90
C ALA A 115 -9.41 -1.34 -19.94
N ALA A 116 -9.96 -2.43 -20.46
CA ALA A 116 -10.56 -3.49 -19.62
C ALA A 116 -9.55 -4.23 -18.72
N GLY A 117 -8.25 -4.04 -18.94
CA GLY A 117 -7.20 -4.65 -18.11
C GLY A 117 -6.82 -3.84 -16.87
N VAL A 118 -7.52 -2.75 -16.56
CA VAL A 118 -7.28 -1.95 -15.34
C VAL A 118 -8.50 -1.89 -14.43
N LYS A 119 -8.26 -1.57 -13.15
CA LYS A 119 -9.29 -1.19 -12.18
C LYS A 119 -8.86 0.06 -11.42
N ILE A 120 -9.84 0.78 -10.88
CA ILE A 120 -9.63 1.95 -10.03
C ILE A 120 -9.60 1.51 -8.56
N MET A 121 -8.63 2.03 -7.82
CA MET A 121 -8.55 1.98 -6.36
C MET A 121 -8.63 3.41 -5.83
N ALA A 122 -9.65 3.71 -5.05
CA ALA A 122 -9.87 5.04 -4.47
C ALA A 122 -9.83 4.95 -2.95
N TRP A 123 -8.93 5.70 -2.32
CA TRP A 123 -8.91 5.91 -0.88
C TRP A 123 -9.24 7.37 -0.50
N TRP A 124 -9.22 8.27 -1.49
CA TRP A 124 -9.61 9.66 -1.38
C TRP A 124 -10.57 10.03 -2.50
N GLU A 125 -11.54 10.91 -2.22
CA GLU A 125 -12.64 11.19 -3.14
C GLU A 125 -12.25 12.04 -4.35
N ARG A 126 -11.04 12.61 -4.36
CA ARG A 126 -10.59 13.60 -5.35
C ARG A 126 -9.48 13.10 -6.29
N ALA A 127 -8.85 11.97 -5.97
CA ALA A 127 -7.84 11.36 -6.82
C ALA A 127 -7.86 9.84 -6.66
N VAL A 128 -7.45 9.15 -7.72
CA VAL A 128 -7.52 7.70 -7.80
C VAL A 128 -6.20 7.09 -8.26
N ASP A 129 -5.97 5.87 -7.81
CA ASP A 129 -4.99 4.97 -8.38
C ASP A 129 -5.67 4.10 -9.45
N ILE A 130 -5.01 3.91 -10.58
CA ILE A 130 -5.39 2.97 -11.62
C ILE A 130 -4.31 1.90 -11.69
N ILE A 131 -4.69 0.65 -11.46
CA ILE A 131 -3.79 -0.51 -11.39
C ILE A 131 -4.28 -1.62 -12.32
N PRO A 132 -3.46 -2.64 -12.62
CA PRO A 132 -3.95 -3.80 -13.35
C PRO A 132 -5.15 -4.46 -12.66
N ALA A 133 -6.15 -4.87 -13.43
CA ALA A 133 -7.31 -5.60 -12.93
C ALA A 133 -6.93 -6.94 -12.26
N THR A 134 -5.76 -7.47 -12.59
CA THR A 134 -5.17 -8.71 -12.05
C THR A 134 -4.23 -8.48 -10.86
N SER A 135 -4.24 -7.28 -10.28
CA SER A 135 -3.46 -6.93 -9.09
C SER A 135 -4.36 -6.41 -7.97
N GLY A 136 -3.82 -6.32 -6.76
CA GLY A 136 -4.51 -5.83 -5.57
C GLY A 136 -3.67 -6.12 -4.33
N LYS A 137 -3.94 -5.41 -3.23
CA LYS A 137 -3.22 -5.64 -1.96
C LYS A 137 -3.44 -7.06 -1.44
N ASP A 138 -4.60 -7.64 -1.70
CA ASP A 138 -4.94 -9.04 -1.41
C ASP A 138 -4.04 -10.04 -2.18
N LEU A 139 -3.80 -9.80 -3.47
CA LEU A 139 -2.93 -10.64 -4.29
C LEU A 139 -1.46 -10.43 -3.92
N GLY A 140 -1.06 -9.19 -3.66
CA GLY A 140 0.28 -8.86 -3.21
C GLY A 140 0.63 -9.51 -1.88
N VAL A 141 -0.26 -9.44 -0.88
CA VAL A 141 0.00 -10.06 0.43
C VAL A 141 0.08 -11.58 0.31
N LYS A 142 -0.79 -12.21 -0.49
CA LYS A 142 -0.72 -13.66 -0.76
C LYS A 142 0.60 -14.07 -1.42
N ALA A 143 1.09 -13.27 -2.37
CA ALA A 143 2.36 -13.55 -3.03
C ALA A 143 3.56 -13.42 -2.07
N ILE A 144 3.56 -12.40 -1.20
CA ILE A 144 4.58 -12.23 -0.17
C ILE A 144 4.55 -13.42 0.81
N LEU A 145 3.37 -13.78 1.32
CA LEU A 145 3.23 -14.90 2.26
C LEU A 145 3.70 -16.22 1.64
N ALA A 146 3.31 -16.50 0.39
CA ALA A 146 3.77 -17.68 -0.34
C ALA A 146 5.30 -17.72 -0.48
N ALA A 147 5.95 -16.59 -0.77
CA ALA A 147 7.40 -16.50 -0.84
C ALA A 147 8.09 -16.75 0.51
N LEU A 148 7.43 -16.38 1.62
CA LEU A 148 7.89 -16.64 2.98
C LEU A 148 7.53 -18.05 3.49
N GLY A 149 6.80 -18.85 2.70
CA GLY A 149 6.32 -20.17 3.12
C GLY A 149 5.25 -20.12 4.21
N LEU A 150 4.45 -19.05 4.23
CA LEU A 150 3.36 -18.82 5.17
C LEU A 150 2.01 -18.93 4.48
N GLU A 151 1.04 -19.53 5.16
CA GLU A 151 -0.36 -19.52 4.74
C GLU A 151 -1.05 -18.21 5.20
N PRO A 152 -2.09 -17.74 4.49
CA PRO A 152 -2.88 -16.57 4.90
C PRO A 152 -3.36 -16.60 6.35
N GLU A 153 -3.76 -17.77 6.85
CA GLU A 153 -4.24 -17.98 8.22
C GLU A 153 -3.17 -17.67 9.30
N GLN A 154 -1.90 -17.62 8.92
CA GLN A 154 -0.78 -17.29 9.80
C GLN A 154 -0.46 -15.79 9.79
N ALA A 155 -1.20 -14.98 9.04
CA ALA A 155 -0.94 -13.56 8.85
C ALA A 155 -2.01 -12.68 9.50
N MET A 156 -1.55 -11.49 9.92
CA MET A 156 -2.39 -10.40 10.39
C MET A 156 -2.13 -9.17 9.51
N ALA A 157 -3.16 -8.40 9.19
CA ALA A 157 -3.05 -7.17 8.43
C ALA A 157 -3.75 -6.02 9.16
N PHE A 158 -3.16 -4.84 9.09
CA PHE A 158 -3.76 -3.59 9.58
C PHE A 158 -4.07 -2.68 8.39
N GLY A 159 -5.22 -2.02 8.41
CA GLY A 159 -5.65 -1.15 7.32
C GLY A 159 -6.72 -0.15 7.75
N ASP A 160 -6.88 0.92 6.99
CA ASP A 160 -7.79 2.02 7.32
C ASP A 160 -8.51 2.60 6.11
N GLY A 161 -8.00 2.34 4.91
CA GLY A 161 -8.58 2.78 3.64
C GLY A 161 -9.51 1.75 3.01
N HIS A 162 -10.39 2.23 2.12
CA HIS A 162 -11.24 1.37 1.31
C HIS A 162 -10.42 0.34 0.49
N ASN A 163 -9.24 0.75 0.01
CA ASN A 163 -8.32 -0.12 -0.73
C ASN A 163 -7.66 -1.20 0.15
N ASP A 164 -7.84 -1.20 1.46
CA ASP A 164 -7.35 -2.26 2.36
C ASP A 164 -8.37 -3.38 2.58
N ILE A 165 -9.66 -3.18 2.27
CA ILE A 165 -10.74 -4.14 2.57
C ILE A 165 -10.44 -5.53 2.03
N GLU A 166 -9.98 -5.64 0.78
CA GLU A 166 -9.65 -6.94 0.18
C GLU A 166 -8.44 -7.59 0.88
N MET A 167 -7.46 -6.80 1.33
CA MET A 167 -6.28 -7.29 2.06
C MET A 167 -6.65 -7.80 3.46
N LEU A 168 -7.49 -7.05 4.19
CA LEU A 168 -7.96 -7.44 5.52
C LEU A 168 -8.70 -8.78 5.47
N ARG A 169 -9.51 -9.00 4.44
CA ARG A 169 -10.21 -10.28 4.20
C ARG A 169 -9.32 -11.40 3.67
N ALA A 170 -8.15 -11.06 3.16
CA ALA A 170 -7.25 -12.02 2.52
C ALA A 170 -6.31 -12.72 3.50
N VAL A 171 -6.21 -12.25 4.73
CA VAL A 171 -5.37 -12.81 5.79
C VAL A 171 -6.21 -13.46 6.88
N GLY A 172 -5.58 -14.22 7.78
CA GLY A 172 -6.25 -14.92 8.87
C GLY A 172 -6.82 -14.00 9.95
N TRP A 173 -6.28 -12.78 10.08
CA TRP A 173 -6.78 -11.78 11.02
C TRP A 173 -6.62 -10.35 10.46
N GLY A 174 -7.71 -9.79 9.96
CA GLY A 174 -7.77 -8.40 9.50
C GLY A 174 -8.14 -7.45 10.64
N VAL A 175 -7.38 -6.38 10.84
CA VAL A 175 -7.64 -5.34 11.85
C VAL A 175 -7.84 -3.99 11.18
N ALA A 176 -9.00 -3.38 11.36
CA ALA A 176 -9.24 -2.02 10.91
C ALA A 176 -8.71 -1.01 11.94
N MET A 177 -8.09 0.09 11.49
CA MET A 177 -7.67 1.16 12.39
C MET A 177 -8.86 2.02 12.83
N GLY A 178 -8.77 2.62 14.03
CA GLY A 178 -9.85 3.43 14.60
C GLY A 178 -10.26 4.64 13.75
N ASN A 179 -9.32 5.19 12.97
CA ASN A 179 -9.57 6.28 12.00
C ASN A 179 -10.16 5.80 10.66
N GLY A 180 -10.31 4.49 10.45
CA GLY A 180 -10.91 3.92 9.25
C GLY A 180 -12.43 4.16 9.18
N ARG A 181 -12.95 4.17 7.95
CA ARG A 181 -14.40 4.29 7.67
C ARG A 181 -15.17 3.07 8.19
N ASP A 182 -16.46 3.21 8.43
CA ASP A 182 -17.32 2.15 8.97
C ASP A 182 -17.33 0.89 8.10
N GLU A 183 -17.26 1.05 6.78
CA GLU A 183 -17.18 -0.08 5.84
C GLU A 183 -15.87 -0.88 5.96
N VAL A 184 -14.76 -0.23 6.31
CA VAL A 184 -13.46 -0.90 6.54
C VAL A 184 -13.52 -1.68 7.83
N LYS A 185 -14.06 -1.06 8.90
CA LYS A 185 -14.27 -1.71 10.20
C LYS A 185 -15.21 -2.91 10.10
N ALA A 186 -16.27 -2.80 9.30
CA ALA A 186 -17.21 -3.90 9.07
C ALA A 186 -16.62 -5.07 8.26
N ALA A 187 -15.51 -4.85 7.55
CA ALA A 187 -14.81 -5.88 6.78
C ALA A 187 -13.69 -6.58 7.55
N ALA A 188 -13.31 -6.07 8.73
CA ALA A 188 -12.24 -6.57 9.57
C ALA A 188 -12.75 -7.51 10.67
N ASP A 189 -11.87 -8.35 11.20
CA ASP A 189 -12.14 -9.23 12.34
C ASP A 189 -12.11 -8.46 13.68
N ASP A 190 -11.33 -7.38 13.73
CA ASP A 190 -11.21 -6.52 14.91
C ASP A 190 -10.92 -5.06 14.55
N VAL A 191 -10.98 -4.17 15.54
CA VAL A 191 -10.71 -2.74 15.39
C VAL A 191 -9.68 -2.29 16.42
N ALA A 192 -8.55 -1.76 15.95
CA ALA A 192 -7.53 -1.13 16.78
C ALA A 192 -7.88 0.35 17.07
N PRO A 193 -7.22 0.99 18.06
CA PRO A 193 -7.25 2.44 18.21
C PRO A 193 -6.78 3.17 16.94
N SER A 194 -6.93 4.49 16.90
CA SER A 194 -6.52 5.27 15.73
C SER A 194 -5.00 5.29 15.56
N VAL A 195 -4.54 5.66 14.37
CA VAL A 195 -3.11 5.94 14.13
C VAL A 195 -2.55 7.01 15.08
N ALA A 196 -3.36 8.00 15.48
CA ALA A 196 -2.95 9.07 16.39
C ALA A 196 -2.75 8.59 17.84
N ASP A 197 -3.34 7.43 18.17
CA ASP A 197 -3.27 6.80 19.50
C ASP A 197 -2.29 5.61 19.51
N GLU A 198 -1.35 5.55 18.56
CA GLU A 198 -0.38 4.45 18.44
C GLU A 198 -1.05 3.06 18.31
N GLY A 199 -2.21 3.00 17.63
CA GLY A 199 -3.12 1.85 17.68
C GLY A 199 -2.51 0.50 17.28
N ILE A 200 -1.56 0.46 16.34
CA ILE A 200 -0.88 -0.80 15.97
C ILE A 200 -0.04 -1.33 17.13
N ASP A 201 0.80 -0.48 17.74
CA ASP A 201 1.65 -0.88 18.87
C ASP A 201 0.79 -1.31 20.06
N TRP A 202 -0.24 -0.53 20.38
CA TRP A 202 -1.20 -0.88 21.43
C TRP A 202 -1.84 -2.25 21.16
N TYR A 203 -2.37 -2.47 19.95
CA TYR A 203 -3.07 -3.71 19.61
C TYR A 203 -2.17 -4.93 19.70
N LEU A 204 -0.94 -4.82 19.19
CA LEU A 204 0.03 -5.90 19.25
C LEU A 204 0.46 -6.24 20.69
N ARG A 205 0.54 -5.26 21.59
CA ARG A 205 0.88 -5.49 23.02
C ARG A 205 -0.28 -6.11 23.80
N GLU A 206 -1.48 -5.56 23.62
CA GLU A 206 -2.69 -6.02 24.31
C GLU A 206 -2.99 -7.49 23.95
N ASN A 207 -2.75 -7.87 22.68
CA ASN A 207 -2.90 -9.24 22.22
C ASN A 207 -1.63 -10.10 22.39
N HIS A 208 -0.60 -9.60 23.09
CA HIS A 208 0.66 -10.31 23.38
C HIS A 208 1.42 -10.83 22.15
N LEU A 209 1.27 -10.17 21.00
CA LEU A 209 1.94 -10.49 19.74
C LEU A 209 3.37 -9.96 19.70
N ILE A 210 3.64 -8.88 20.42
CA ILE A 210 4.98 -8.35 20.65
C ILE A 210 5.28 -8.27 22.13
N ARG A 211 6.56 -8.45 22.49
CA ARG A 211 7.01 -8.26 23.86
C ARG A 211 7.20 -6.78 24.14
N THR A 212 6.64 -6.31 25.24
CA THR A 212 7.07 -5.03 25.80
C THR A 212 8.54 -5.15 26.18
N ALA A 213 9.40 -4.30 25.62
CA ALA A 213 10.73 -4.10 26.16
C ALA A 213 10.53 -3.83 27.65
N LEU A 214 10.98 -4.76 28.50
CA LEU A 214 10.93 -4.60 29.94
C LEU A 214 11.50 -3.20 30.23
N GLN A 215 10.73 -2.34 30.90
CA GLN A 215 11.26 -1.12 31.49
C GLN A 215 12.55 -1.51 32.19
N SER A 216 13.67 -0.97 31.69
CA SER A 216 15.04 -1.01 32.23
C SER A 216 15.24 -1.96 33.42
N ASP A 217 16.14 -2.93 33.25
CA ASP A 217 16.85 -3.58 34.36
C ASP A 217 17.11 -2.56 35.49
N LYS A 218 16.27 -2.60 36.53
CA LYS A 218 16.68 -2.09 37.83
C LYS A 218 17.73 -3.11 38.30
N PRO A 219 18.97 -2.69 38.61
CA PRO A 219 19.94 -3.62 39.16
C PRO A 219 19.47 -3.97 40.56
N GLY A 220 18.87 -5.15 40.70
CA GLY A 220 18.50 -5.72 41.99
C GLY A 220 17.14 -6.41 41.98
N GLY A 221 17.15 -7.73 41.84
CA GLY A 221 16.04 -8.55 42.31
C GLY A 221 15.82 -9.84 41.53
N PHE A 222 16.39 -10.92 42.06
CA PHE A 222 16.01 -12.33 41.85
C PHE A 222 16.38 -13.00 40.53
N SER A 223 17.59 -13.57 40.56
CA SER A 223 17.98 -14.75 39.79
C SER A 223 17.06 -15.93 40.09
N CYS A 224 16.39 -16.49 39.08
CA CYS A 224 15.89 -17.85 39.15
C CYS A 224 16.96 -18.78 38.55
N GLN A 225 17.93 -19.17 39.38
CA GLN A 225 18.89 -20.21 39.05
C GLN A 225 18.23 -21.58 39.26
N CYS A 226 18.17 -22.37 38.18
CA CYS A 226 17.90 -23.80 38.29
C CYS A 226 19.07 -24.51 38.99
N ALA A 227 18.74 -25.09 40.15
CA ALA A 227 19.25 -26.32 40.77
C ALA A 227 20.76 -26.69 40.67
N TYR A 228 21.39 -26.68 41.86
CA TYR A 228 22.26 -27.71 42.46
C TYR A 228 23.23 -28.53 41.59
N SER A 229 24.53 -28.44 41.91
CA SER A 229 25.39 -29.59 42.23
C SER A 229 26.83 -29.15 42.59
N LYS A 230 27.12 -29.19 43.91
CA LYS A 230 28.40 -29.05 44.64
C LYS A 230 29.21 -27.76 44.51
#